data_AF-A0A4U7DYJ4-F1
#
_entry.id   AF-A0A4U7DYJ4-F1
#
_cell.length_a   1.000
_cell.length_b   1.000
_cell.length_c   1.000
_cell.angle_alpha   90.00
_cell.angle_beta   90.00
_cell.angle_gamma   90.00
#
_symmetry.space_group_name_H-M   'P 1'
#
loop_
_entity.id
_entity.type
_entity.pdbx_description
1 polymer ?
#
loop_
_entity_poly.entity_id
_entity_poly.type
_entity_poly.pdbx_seq_one_letter_code
_entity_poly.pdbx_strand_id
1 'polypeptide(L)'
;MADADRSHAADAQPARRRPDPVESDAAERSLAPLMGAAYVTAGVAHFLIPDRFAEAIPPSFPRPVGLVYLSGIAEILLGVGVAIPRTRRPSAWGIVALLLAVFPANVHLARRDTLDDLLPDRLVAPARLAALVRLPFQGVLIAWALRYARDDDPSEPCSEA
;
A
#
# COMPACT_ATOMS: atom_id res chain seq x y z
N MET A 1 -15.02 -71.79 -26.43
CA MET A 1 -16.04 -71.27 -27.36
C MET A 1 -17.32 -71.12 -26.54
N ALA A 2 -17.78 -69.95 -26.12
CA ALA A 2 -17.50 -68.59 -26.51
C ALA A 2 -17.59 -67.66 -25.30
N ASP A 3 -16.79 -66.60 -25.37
CA ASP A 3 -16.81 -65.40 -24.55
C ASP A 3 -18.10 -64.60 -24.83
N ALA A 4 -18.72 -64.08 -23.78
CA ALA A 4 -19.89 -63.21 -23.87
C ALA A 4 -19.76 -62.08 -22.83
N ASP A 5 -18.67 -61.33 -22.99
CA ASP A 5 -18.57 -59.94 -22.57
C ASP A 5 -19.63 -59.09 -23.30
N ARG A 6 -20.62 -58.59 -22.55
CA ARG A 6 -21.44 -57.45 -22.97
C ARG A 6 -21.65 -56.47 -21.82
N SER A 7 -20.90 -55.39 -21.94
CA SER A 7 -21.48 -54.05 -22.10
C SER A 7 -22.31 -53.52 -20.93
N HIS A 8 -21.63 -52.84 -20.01
CA HIS A 8 -22.18 -51.61 -19.44
C HIS A 8 -21.15 -50.48 -19.53
N ALA A 9 -21.07 -49.89 -20.72
CA ALA A 9 -20.55 -48.55 -20.89
C ALA A 9 -21.69 -47.57 -20.64
N ALA A 10 -21.63 -46.80 -19.57
CA ALA A 10 -22.20 -45.45 -19.46
C ALA A 10 -22.03 -44.93 -18.02
N ASP A 11 -20.96 -44.17 -17.78
CA ASP A 11 -21.03 -42.88 -17.08
C ASP A 11 -19.63 -42.27 -17.02
N ALA A 12 -19.13 -41.87 -18.18
CA ALA A 12 -18.01 -40.94 -18.26
C ALA A 12 -18.55 -39.54 -17.98
N GLN A 13 -18.66 -39.19 -16.71
CA GLN A 13 -18.94 -37.82 -16.30
C GLN A 13 -17.81 -36.90 -16.81
N PRO A 14 -18.09 -35.82 -17.55
CA PRO A 14 -17.04 -34.92 -18.01
C PRO A 14 -16.38 -34.32 -16.77
N ALA A 15 -15.07 -34.54 -16.64
CA ALA A 15 -14.25 -34.00 -15.57
C ALA A 15 -14.47 -32.48 -15.49
N ARG A 16 -15.28 -32.05 -14.51
CA ARG A 16 -15.34 -30.65 -14.12
C ARG A 16 -13.93 -30.30 -13.67
N ARG A 17 -13.16 -29.58 -14.48
CA ARG A 17 -11.90 -28.97 -14.05
C ARG A 17 -12.24 -28.13 -12.83
N ARG A 18 -11.87 -28.62 -11.65
CA ARG A 18 -11.81 -27.78 -10.46
C ARG A 18 -10.75 -26.74 -10.77
N PRO A 19 -11.04 -25.42 -10.65
CA PRO A 19 -9.97 -24.43 -10.66
C PRO A 19 -8.98 -24.81 -9.55
N ASP A 20 -7.70 -24.86 -9.90
CA ASP A 20 -6.66 -25.30 -8.98
C ASP A 20 -6.66 -24.38 -7.73
N PRO A 21 -6.75 -24.94 -6.50
CA PRO A 21 -6.77 -24.16 -5.25
C PRO A 21 -5.53 -23.27 -5.02
N VAL A 22 -4.54 -23.38 -5.91
CA VAL A 22 -3.20 -22.79 -5.76
C VAL A 22 -3.16 -21.36 -6.31
N GLU A 23 -4.02 -21.01 -7.27
CA GLU A 23 -4.00 -19.67 -7.88
C GLU A 23 -4.59 -18.59 -6.94
N SER A 24 -5.49 -19.00 -6.03
CA SER A 24 -6.10 -18.12 -5.01
C SER A 24 -5.23 -17.95 -3.76
N ASP A 25 -4.51 -18.98 -3.31
CA ASP A 25 -3.80 -18.99 -2.02
C ASP A 25 -2.52 -18.12 -2.03
N ALA A 26 -1.88 -17.94 -3.19
CA ALA A 26 -0.71 -17.06 -3.35
C ALA A 26 -1.09 -15.57 -3.39
N ALA A 27 -2.25 -15.24 -3.97
CA ALA A 27 -2.81 -13.90 -3.95
C ALA A 27 -3.31 -13.51 -2.54
N GLU A 28 -3.84 -14.48 -1.79
CA GLU A 28 -4.36 -14.31 -0.42
C GLU A 28 -3.27 -14.13 0.67
N ARG A 29 -2.05 -14.66 0.46
CA ARG A 29 -0.92 -14.44 1.40
C ARG A 29 -0.13 -13.16 1.17
N SER A 30 -0.35 -12.50 0.05
CA SER A 30 0.30 -11.22 -0.22
C SER A 30 -0.47 -10.12 0.49
N LEU A 31 0.11 -9.49 1.51
CA LEU A 31 -0.48 -8.28 2.13
C LEU A 31 -0.45 -7.06 1.18
N ALA A 32 0.01 -7.20 -0.06
CA ALA A 32 0.13 -6.10 -1.02
C ALA A 32 -1.21 -5.44 -1.42
N PRO A 33 -2.33 -6.17 -1.61
CA PRO A 33 -3.63 -5.56 -1.84
C PRO A 33 -4.13 -4.77 -0.63
N LEU A 34 -3.83 -5.25 0.60
CA LEU A 34 -4.14 -4.51 1.82
C LEU A 34 -3.35 -3.19 1.89
N MET A 35 -2.07 -3.24 1.56
CA MET A 35 -1.23 -2.06 1.46
C MET A 35 -1.78 -1.08 0.40
N GLY A 36 -2.11 -1.61 -0.78
CA GLY A 36 -2.71 -0.83 -1.86
C GLY A 36 -4.01 -0.16 -1.44
N ALA A 37 -4.92 -0.88 -0.78
CA ALA A 37 -6.16 -0.35 -0.27
C ALA A 37 -5.94 0.76 0.77
N ALA A 38 -4.95 0.62 1.65
CA ALA A 38 -4.60 1.65 2.63
C ALA A 38 -4.12 2.94 1.94
N TYR A 39 -3.23 2.85 0.95
CA TYR A 39 -2.75 4.03 0.20
C TYR A 39 -3.83 4.67 -0.67
N VAL A 40 -4.68 3.87 -1.33
CA VAL A 40 -5.81 4.41 -2.10
C VAL A 40 -6.77 5.15 -1.18
N THR A 41 -7.08 4.59 -0.01
CA THR A 41 -7.95 5.24 0.98
C THR A 41 -7.34 6.54 1.50
N ALA A 42 -6.04 6.54 1.81
CA ALA A 42 -5.30 7.74 2.21
C ALA A 42 -5.33 8.80 1.10
N GLY A 43 -5.11 8.40 -0.16
CA GLY A 43 -5.12 9.31 -1.30
C GLY A 43 -6.50 9.93 -1.53
N VAL A 44 -7.57 9.16 -1.37
CA VAL A 44 -8.95 9.69 -1.40
C VAL A 44 -9.18 10.71 -0.27
N ALA A 45 -8.66 10.46 0.94
CA ALA A 45 -8.81 11.39 2.05
C ALA A 45 -8.18 12.78 1.76
N HIS A 46 -7.09 12.85 0.99
CA HIS A 46 -6.49 14.12 0.55
C HIS A 46 -7.46 14.98 -0.28
N PHE A 47 -8.42 14.37 -0.98
CA PHE A 47 -9.44 15.10 -1.72
C PHE A 47 -10.65 15.50 -0.87
N LEU A 48 -10.95 14.72 0.17
CA LEU A 48 -12.11 14.97 1.04
C LEU A 48 -11.85 16.06 2.07
N ILE A 49 -10.64 16.11 2.64
CA ILE A 49 -10.27 17.06 3.71
C ILE A 49 -8.93 17.75 3.43
N PRO A 50 -8.75 18.37 2.24
CA PRO A 50 -7.46 18.89 1.79
C PRO A 50 -6.86 19.94 2.74
N ASP A 51 -7.70 20.80 3.33
CA ASP A 51 -7.25 21.88 4.21
C ASP A 51 -6.55 21.33 5.47
N ARG A 52 -7.06 20.23 6.03
CA ARG A 52 -6.45 19.57 7.20
C ARG A 52 -5.08 18.98 6.89
N PHE A 53 -4.86 18.52 5.66
CA PHE A 53 -3.54 18.07 5.23
C PHE A 53 -2.62 19.24 4.87
N ALA A 54 -3.17 20.35 4.36
CA ALA A 54 -2.42 21.55 4.05
C ALA A 54 -1.83 22.22 5.31
N GLU A 55 -2.50 22.11 6.46
CA GLU A 55 -1.98 22.54 7.77
C GLU A 55 -0.67 21.86 8.16
N ALA A 56 -0.41 20.64 7.67
CA ALA A 56 0.84 19.94 7.94
C ALA A 56 2.01 20.45 7.08
N ILE A 57 1.73 21.16 5.98
CA ILE A 57 2.76 21.58 5.03
C ILE A 57 3.48 22.82 5.57
N PRO A 58 4.83 22.81 5.65
CA PRO A 58 5.57 23.95 6.15
C PRO A 58 5.32 25.22 5.31
N PRO A 59 5.32 26.41 5.93
CA PRO A 59 5.07 27.68 5.23
C PRO A 59 6.12 28.01 4.16
N SER A 60 7.25 27.31 4.13
CA SER A 60 8.26 27.41 3.07
C SER A 60 7.79 26.88 1.70
N PHE A 61 6.69 26.11 1.65
CA PHE A 61 6.18 25.54 0.41
C PHE A 61 5.04 26.40 -0.17
N PRO A 62 5.11 26.77 -1.46
CA PRO A 62 4.01 27.47 -2.12
C PRO A 62 2.85 26.52 -2.43
N ARG A 63 1.61 26.99 -2.25
CA ARG A 63 0.36 26.28 -2.57
C ARG A 63 0.21 24.90 -1.87
N PRO A 64 0.10 24.89 -0.53
CA PRO A 64 0.01 23.64 0.25
C PRO A 64 -1.14 22.73 -0.21
N VAL A 65 -2.33 23.27 -0.47
CA VAL A 65 -3.47 22.49 -1.00
C VAL A 65 -3.17 21.80 -2.35
N GLY A 66 -2.40 22.47 -3.23
CA GLY A 66 -2.01 21.87 -4.51
C GLY A 66 -1.06 20.68 -4.33
N LEU A 67 -0.15 20.75 -3.35
CA LEU A 67 0.75 19.66 -2.99
C LEU A 67 -0.01 18.48 -2.38
N VAL A 68 -1.04 18.75 -1.56
CA VAL A 68 -1.95 17.73 -1.01
C VAL A 68 -2.66 16.96 -2.12
N TYR A 69 -3.16 17.64 -3.16
CA TYR A 69 -3.77 16.94 -4.28
C TYR A 69 -2.75 16.15 -5.08
N LEU A 70 -1.55 16.69 -5.31
CA LEU A 70 -0.50 15.98 -6.02
C LEU A 70 -0.08 14.69 -5.29
N SER A 71 0.09 14.77 -3.95
CA SER A 71 0.39 13.59 -3.14
C SER A 71 -0.78 12.61 -3.14
N GLY A 72 -2.02 13.08 -3.05
CA GLY A 72 -3.21 12.22 -3.13
C GLY A 72 -3.32 11.44 -4.44
N ILE A 73 -3.02 12.07 -5.59
CA ILE A 73 -2.95 11.38 -6.89
C ILE A 73 -1.85 10.32 -6.85
N ALA A 74 -0.66 10.67 -6.35
CA ALA A 74 0.46 9.73 -6.27
C ALA A 74 0.14 8.53 -5.37
N GLU A 75 -0.49 8.73 -4.21
CA GLU A 75 -0.91 7.65 -3.31
C GLU A 75 -1.88 6.69 -3.97
N ILE A 76 -2.86 7.19 -4.72
CA ILE A 76 -3.82 6.34 -5.45
C ILE A 76 -3.10 5.53 -6.52
N LEU A 77 -2.29 6.18 -7.37
CA LEU A 77 -1.59 5.52 -8.47
C LEU A 77 -0.63 4.44 -7.96
N LEU A 78 0.13 4.75 -6.91
CA LEU A 78 1.08 3.81 -6.31
C LEU A 78 0.37 2.72 -5.50
N GLY A 79 -0.74 3.04 -4.83
CA GLY A 79 -1.56 2.06 -4.11
C GLY A 79 -2.20 1.04 -5.05
N VAL A 80 -2.73 1.49 -6.19
CA VAL A 80 -3.19 0.57 -7.25
C VAL A 80 -2.02 -0.20 -7.84
N GLY A 81 -0.91 0.50 -8.12
CA GLY A 81 0.28 -0.09 -8.72
C GLY A 81 0.94 -1.16 -7.86
N VAL A 82 0.87 -1.06 -6.53
CA VAL A 82 1.47 -2.06 -5.63
C VAL A 82 0.62 -3.33 -5.49
N ALA A 83 -0.69 -3.22 -5.71
CA ALA A 83 -1.59 -4.37 -5.77
C ALA A 83 -1.32 -5.24 -7.01
N ILE A 84 -0.92 -4.63 -8.12
CA ILE A 84 -0.64 -5.33 -9.39
C ILE A 84 0.79 -5.93 -9.35
N PRO A 85 0.96 -7.26 -9.52
CA PRO A 85 2.29 -7.90 -9.42
C PRO A 85 3.35 -7.30 -10.35
N ARG A 86 2.98 -6.96 -11.60
CA ARG A 86 3.91 -6.37 -12.59
C ARG A 86 4.47 -5.00 -12.22
N THR A 87 3.70 -4.20 -11.49
CA THR A 87 4.08 -2.83 -11.10
C THR A 87 4.42 -2.73 -9.61
N ARG A 88 4.46 -3.85 -8.90
CA ARG A 88 4.61 -3.89 -7.45
C ARG A 88 5.92 -3.25 -6.98
N ARG A 89 7.05 -3.67 -7.55
CA ARG A 89 8.37 -3.15 -7.19
C ARG A 89 8.55 -1.66 -7.47
N PRO A 90 8.27 -1.12 -8.68
CA PRO A 90 8.39 0.32 -8.90
C PRO A 90 7.39 1.11 -8.05
N SER A 91 6.19 0.57 -7.78
CA SER A 91 5.22 1.23 -6.91
C SER A 91 5.67 1.23 -5.46
N ALA A 92 6.29 0.16 -4.96
CA ALA A 92 6.84 0.10 -3.62
C ALA A 92 7.97 1.12 -3.42
N TRP A 93 8.87 1.27 -4.41
CA TRP A 93 9.87 2.34 -4.40
C TRP A 93 9.24 3.73 -4.46
N GLY A 94 8.21 3.91 -5.29
CA GLY A 94 7.46 5.16 -5.35
C GLY A 94 6.79 5.51 -4.03
N ILE A 95 6.23 4.52 -3.33
CA ILE A 95 5.64 4.68 -1.99
C ILE A 95 6.71 5.15 -1.01
N VAL A 96 7.89 4.52 -1.00
CA VAL A 96 9.00 4.95 -0.14
C VAL A 96 9.40 6.39 -0.45
N ALA A 97 9.57 6.74 -1.73
CA ALA A 97 9.92 8.11 -2.15
C ALA A 97 8.85 9.13 -1.73
N LEU A 98 7.57 8.78 -1.90
CA LEU A 98 6.45 9.62 -1.49
C LEU A 98 6.42 9.86 0.01
N LEU A 99 6.58 8.79 0.80
CA LEU A 99 6.66 8.88 2.26
C LEU A 99 7.82 9.77 2.70
N LEU A 100 9.00 9.63 2.08
CA LEU A 100 10.14 10.51 2.36
C LEU A 100 9.84 11.97 1.99
N ALA A 101 9.13 12.22 0.88
CA ALA A 101 8.76 13.56 0.45
C ALA A 101 7.78 14.25 1.41
N VAL A 102 6.82 13.51 2.00
CA VAL A 102 5.86 14.05 2.98
C VAL A 102 6.38 14.08 4.42
N PHE A 103 7.51 13.42 4.69
CA PHE A 103 8.11 13.38 6.03
C PHE A 103 8.37 14.77 6.65
N PRO A 104 8.91 15.77 5.93
CA PRO A 104 9.11 17.11 6.48
C PRO A 104 7.80 17.77 6.95
N ALA A 105 6.69 17.52 6.26
CA ALA A 105 5.37 18.02 6.66
C ALA A 105 4.89 17.37 7.97
N ASN A 106 5.03 16.05 8.08
CA ASN A 106 4.68 15.34 9.31
C ASN A 106 5.57 15.75 10.51
N VAL A 107 6.86 16.04 10.28
CA VAL A 107 7.75 16.58 11.32
C VAL A 107 7.36 18.00 11.70
N HIS A 108 6.96 18.84 10.75
CA HIS A 108 6.50 20.20 11.02
C HIS A 108 5.25 20.22 11.90
N LEU A 109 4.28 19.34 11.62
CA LEU A 109 3.09 19.16 12.46
C LEU A 109 3.42 18.64 13.87
N ALA A 110 4.47 17.81 14.01
CA ALA A 110 4.89 17.28 15.31
C ALA A 110 5.64 18.32 16.17
N ARG A 111 6.16 19.40 15.57
CA ARG A 111 6.83 20.47 16.31
C ARG A 111 5.81 21.30 17.09
N ARG A 112 6.20 21.69 18.31
CA ARG A 112 5.30 22.25 19.30
C ARG A 112 4.56 23.49 18.83
N ASP A 113 5.26 24.35 18.10
CA ASP A 113 4.80 25.73 17.87
C ASP A 113 3.67 25.79 16.84
N THR A 114 3.59 24.86 15.88
CA THR A 114 2.57 24.86 14.83
C THR A 114 1.17 24.51 15.36
N LEU A 115 1.07 23.60 16.33
CA LEU A 115 -0.22 23.12 16.83
C LEU A 115 -0.86 24.07 17.85
N ASP A 116 -0.03 24.81 18.58
CA ASP A 116 -0.49 25.76 19.61
C ASP A 116 -1.19 26.98 18.95
N ASP A 117 -0.79 27.35 17.74
CA ASP A 117 -1.38 28.47 16.98
C ASP A 117 -2.67 28.10 16.22
N LEU A 118 -2.84 26.82 15.84
CA LEU A 118 -3.98 26.38 15.00
C LEU A 118 -5.14 25.76 15.78
N LEU A 119 -4.93 25.27 17.02
CA LEU A 119 -5.91 24.47 17.74
C LEU A 119 -6.20 25.05 19.14
N PRO A 120 -7.43 24.89 19.66
CA PRO A 120 -7.73 25.15 21.07
C PRO A 120 -6.86 24.28 21.98
N ASP A 121 -6.41 24.81 23.13
CA ASP A 121 -5.53 24.12 24.11
C ASP A 121 -5.94 22.67 24.42
N ARG A 122 -7.26 22.40 24.53
CA ARG A 122 -7.80 21.05 24.79
C ARG A 122 -7.54 20.03 23.69
N LEU A 123 -7.31 20.49 22.45
CA LEU A 123 -7.05 19.65 21.27
C LEU A 123 -5.57 19.56 20.92
N VAL A 124 -4.73 20.44 21.46
CA VAL A 124 -3.28 20.46 21.23
C VAL A 124 -2.63 19.15 21.70
N ALA A 125 -2.92 18.69 22.91
CA ALA A 125 -2.35 17.45 23.46
C ALA A 125 -2.68 16.20 22.62
N PRO A 126 -3.96 15.93 22.25
CA PRO A 126 -4.27 14.79 21.39
C PRO A 126 -3.72 14.96 19.95
N ALA A 127 -3.70 16.17 19.39
CA ALA A 127 -3.11 16.41 18.06
C ALA A 127 -1.59 16.14 18.04
N ARG A 128 -0.87 16.56 19.08
CA ARG A 128 0.57 16.24 19.26
C ARG A 128 0.80 14.75 19.36
N LEU A 129 -0.02 14.05 20.14
CA LEU A 129 0.09 12.60 20.27
C LEU A 129 -0.15 11.92 18.91
N ALA A 130 -1.18 12.34 18.17
CA ALA A 130 -1.45 11.82 16.84
C ALA A 130 -0.28 12.07 15.86
N ALA A 131 0.30 13.27 15.86
CA ALA A 131 1.48 13.60 15.06
C ALA A 131 2.70 12.76 15.45
N LEU A 132 2.92 12.57 16.76
CA LEU A 132 4.01 11.75 17.27
C LEU A 132 3.85 10.27 16.91
N VAL A 133 2.63 9.72 16.95
CA VAL A 133 2.30 8.34 16.56
C VAL A 133 2.39 8.16 15.05
N ARG A 134 2.12 9.21 14.26
CA ARG A 134 2.22 9.16 12.81
C ARG A 134 3.65 8.91 12.33
N LEU A 135 4.67 9.46 12.99
CA LEU A 135 6.08 9.28 12.64
C LEU A 135 6.57 7.82 12.68
N PRO A 136 6.40 7.05 13.78
CA PRO A 136 6.76 5.63 13.80
C PRO A 136 5.87 4.81 12.88
N PHE A 137 4.58 5.15 12.74
CA PHE A 137 3.69 4.47 11.80
C PHE A 137 4.18 4.62 10.35
N GLN A 138 4.64 5.81 9.98
CA GLN A 138 5.27 6.04 8.68
C GLN A 138 6.51 5.17 8.48
N GLY A 139 7.33 4.96 9.51
CA GLY A 139 8.45 4.03 9.48
C GLY A 139 8.03 2.57 9.23
N VAL A 140 6.93 2.13 9.85
CA VAL A 140 6.36 0.79 9.61
C VAL A 140 5.90 0.65 8.16
N LEU A 141 5.23 1.67 7.61
CA LEU A 141 4.78 1.69 6.22
C LEU A 141 5.96 1.64 5.22
N ILE A 142 7.04 2.38 5.50
CA ILE A 142 8.28 2.31 4.70
C ILE A 142 8.88 0.90 4.77
N ALA A 143 9.03 0.33 5.96
CA ALA A 143 9.59 -1.01 6.14
C ALA A 143 8.75 -2.07 5.41
N TRP A 144 7.43 -1.92 5.40
CA TRP A 144 6.53 -2.81 4.68
C TRP A 144 6.66 -2.66 3.15
N ALA A 145 6.72 -1.43 2.64
CA ALA A 145 6.98 -1.19 1.22
C ALA A 145 8.35 -1.74 0.78
N LEU A 146 9.38 -1.60 1.62
CA LEU A 146 10.72 -2.13 1.34
C LEU A 146 10.77 -3.66 1.21
N ARG A 147 9.85 -4.40 1.84
CA ARG A 147 9.74 -5.86 1.61
C ARG A 147 9.40 -6.14 0.16
N TYR A 148 8.31 -5.55 -0.32
CA TYR A 148 7.89 -5.69 -1.73
C TYR A 148 8.85 -5.08 -2.74
N ALA A 149 9.73 -4.15 -2.33
CA ALA A 149 10.77 -3.61 -3.19
C ALA A 149 11.97 -4.57 -3.38
N ARG A 150 12.16 -5.51 -2.44
CA ARG A 150 13.32 -6.43 -2.37
C ARG A 150 13.00 -7.86 -2.84
N ASP A 151 11.73 -8.26 -2.86
CA ASP A 151 11.32 -9.64 -3.16
C ASP A 151 11.57 -10.12 -4.61
N ASP A 152 12.04 -9.25 -5.53
CA ASP A 152 12.35 -9.59 -6.92
C ASP A 152 13.88 -9.55 -7.22
N ASP A 153 14.76 -9.83 -6.26
CA ASP A 153 16.19 -9.98 -6.59
C ASP A 153 16.42 -11.32 -7.32
N PRO A 154 16.71 -11.32 -8.64
CA PRO A 154 17.01 -12.54 -9.36
C PRO A 154 18.51 -12.80 -9.20
N SER A 155 18.94 -13.24 -8.02
CA SER A 155 20.32 -13.67 -7.83
C SER A 155 20.46 -14.77 -6.79
N GLU A 156 20.23 -16.00 -7.24
CA GLU A 156 21.25 -17.05 -7.22
C GLU A 156 21.12 -17.89 -8.51
N PRO A 157 21.80 -17.54 -9.63
CA PRO A 157 22.12 -18.56 -10.63
C PRO A 157 23.08 -19.57 -9.98
N CYS A 158 22.67 -20.84 -9.97
CA CYS A 158 23.41 -22.04 -9.56
C CYS A 158 24.91 -21.82 -9.29
N SER A 159 25.30 -21.79 -8.01
CA SER A 159 26.65 -22.15 -7.61
C SER A 159 26.76 -23.69 -7.57
N GLU A 160 26.79 -24.32 -8.73
CA GLU A 160 27.31 -25.68 -8.92
C GLU A 160 28.43 -25.61 -9.96
N ALA A 161 29.68 -25.71 -9.49
CA ALA A 161 30.87 -26.02 -10.27
C ALA A 161 31.84 -26.81 -9.39
#